data_AF-A0A7W1P355-F1
#
_entry.id   AF-A0A7W1P355-F1
#
_cell.length_a   1.000
_cell.length_b   1.000
_cell.length_c   1.000
_cell.angle_alpha   90.00
_cell.angle_beta   90.00
_cell.angle_gamma   90.00
#
_symmetry.space_group_name_H-M   'P 1'
#
loop_
_entity.id
_entity.type
_entity.pdbx_description
1 polymer ?
#
loop_
_entity_poly.entity_id
_entity_poly.type
_entity_poly.pdbx_seq_one_letter_code
_entity_poly.pdbx_strand_id
1 'polypeptide(L)'
;MKSTSLTRTLQRGERRYQSTSETPAGVVSVAQMQLKTISRRSLGGGGRQQTSSPIALERSGSQFPIIVHSHLGWDWVWQRPQQFHSRLSKTHPILFVEGPRVSKELQASRVTLREISDYPNIVVLQMEMPASRWADGAWVDAERRRLVQSVLEGPLGRSFESAVQWF
;
A
#
# COMPACT_ATOMS: atom_id res chain seq x y z
N MET A 1 4.42 75.88 -9.65
CA MET A 1 3.05 76.16 -10.12
C MET A 1 2.24 74.88 -9.93
N LYS A 2 1.56 74.72 -8.78
CA LYS A 2 0.10 74.81 -8.58
C LYS A 2 -0.69 73.86 -9.50
N SER A 3 -1.16 72.72 -8.98
CA SER A 3 -2.56 72.45 -8.54
C SER A 3 -3.26 71.61 -9.64
N THR A 4 -4.04 70.54 -9.40
CA THR A 4 -5.22 70.41 -8.54
C THR A 4 -5.63 68.93 -8.42
N SER A 5 -6.00 68.50 -7.20
CA SER A 5 -6.65 67.23 -6.86
C SER A 5 -8.13 67.22 -7.28
N LEU A 6 -8.73 66.04 -7.51
CA LEU A 6 -10.16 65.81 -7.26
C LEU A 6 -10.42 64.37 -6.79
N THR A 7 -10.93 64.29 -5.58
CA THR A 7 -11.52 63.15 -4.84
C THR A 7 -13.00 63.00 -5.21
N ARG A 8 -13.59 61.79 -5.14
CA ARG A 8 -14.95 61.43 -4.59
C ARG A 8 -15.33 59.98 -4.98
N THR A 9 -15.30 58.98 -4.08
CA THR A 9 -16.29 58.53 -3.06
C THR A 9 -17.39 57.56 -3.55
N LEU A 10 -17.25 56.29 -3.09
CA LEU A 10 -18.21 55.27 -2.60
C LEU A 10 -19.61 55.10 -3.22
N GLN A 11 -19.96 53.85 -3.60
CA GLN A 11 -21.00 53.00 -2.95
C GLN A 11 -20.98 51.58 -3.56
N ARG A 12 -20.72 50.54 -2.76
CA ARG A 12 -21.68 49.68 -2.05
C ARG A 12 -22.30 48.60 -2.94
N GLY A 13 -21.75 47.40 -2.82
CA GLY A 13 -22.38 46.14 -3.22
C GLY A 13 -22.13 45.11 -2.12
N GLU A 14 -23.08 45.02 -1.18
CA GLU A 14 -23.15 44.00 -0.16
C GLU A 14 -23.30 42.61 -0.81
N ARG A 15 -22.53 41.62 -0.36
CA ARG A 15 -23.05 40.25 -0.23
C ARG A 15 -22.32 39.46 0.87
N ARG A 16 -23.02 39.49 2.01
CA ARG A 16 -23.20 38.50 3.08
C ARG A 16 -22.24 37.28 3.12
N TYR A 17 -21.70 37.12 4.33
CA TYR A 17 -20.92 36.04 4.92
C TYR A 17 -21.71 34.70 5.03
N GLN A 18 -20.92 33.62 5.07
CA GLN A 18 -21.20 32.23 5.51
C GLN A 18 -21.68 31.21 4.47
N SER A 19 -20.75 30.34 4.05
CA SER A 19 -20.93 28.90 4.17
C SER A 19 -19.59 28.27 4.59
N THR A 20 -19.59 27.81 5.84
CA THR A 20 -18.77 26.76 6.47
C THR A 20 -18.39 25.66 5.47
N SER A 21 -17.09 25.44 5.25
CA SER A 21 -16.23 24.41 5.87
C SER A 21 -16.55 22.97 5.45
N GLU A 22 -15.45 22.26 5.16
CA GLU A 22 -15.31 20.80 5.04
C GLU A 22 -15.58 20.20 3.65
N THR A 23 -14.58 20.32 2.77
CA THR A 23 -14.31 19.23 1.82
C THR A 23 -13.65 18.10 2.62
N PRO A 24 -14.27 16.91 2.75
CA PRO A 24 -13.61 15.82 3.43
C PRO A 24 -12.39 15.39 2.62
N ALA A 25 -11.25 15.33 3.32
CA ALA A 25 -10.08 14.60 2.90
C ALA A 25 -10.46 13.13 2.65
N GLY A 26 -9.93 12.56 1.56
CA GLY A 26 -9.95 11.11 1.35
C GLY A 26 -10.95 10.62 0.31
N VAL A 27 -10.74 10.97 -0.96
CA VAL A 27 -11.21 10.11 -2.04
C VAL A 27 -10.17 9.02 -2.23
N VAL A 28 -10.37 7.87 -1.58
CA VAL A 28 -9.64 6.65 -1.92
C VAL A 28 -10.33 6.08 -3.17
N SER A 29 -9.74 6.28 -4.35
CA SER A 29 -10.12 5.48 -5.51
C SER A 29 -9.46 4.12 -5.35
N VAL A 30 -10.14 3.23 -4.63
CA VAL A 30 -9.88 1.79 -4.71
C VAL A 30 -10.36 1.38 -6.09
N ALA A 31 -9.44 1.29 -7.05
CA ALA A 31 -9.74 0.67 -8.32
C ALA A 31 -10.32 -0.72 -8.04
N GLN A 32 -11.57 -0.94 -8.49
CA GLN A 32 -12.27 -2.21 -8.37
C GLN A 32 -11.41 -3.30 -9.00
N MET A 33 -10.98 -4.28 -8.21
CA MET A 33 -10.44 -5.53 -8.76
C MET A 33 -10.96 -6.71 -7.96
N GLN A 34 -11.54 -7.66 -8.68
CA GLN A 34 -12.15 -8.86 -8.13
C GLN A 34 -11.09 -9.76 -7.49
N LEU A 35 -11.07 -9.82 -6.16
CA LEU A 35 -10.36 -10.86 -5.44
C LEU A 35 -11.15 -12.18 -5.62
N LYS A 36 -10.55 -13.16 -6.31
CA LYS A 36 -11.09 -14.52 -6.30
C LYS A 36 -10.76 -15.13 -4.94
N THR A 37 -11.81 -15.32 -4.13
CA THR A 37 -11.74 -16.00 -2.83
C THR A 37 -11.02 -17.34 -2.97
N ILE A 38 -9.92 -17.52 -2.23
CA ILE A 38 -9.20 -18.80 -2.15
C ILE A 38 -10.10 -19.79 -1.40
N SER A 39 -10.86 -20.60 -2.14
CA SER A 39 -11.61 -21.73 -1.59
C SER A 39 -10.66 -22.93 -1.44
N ARG A 40 -10.25 -23.21 -0.20
CA ARG A 40 -9.47 -24.40 0.13
C ARG A 40 -10.38 -25.63 0.06
N ARG A 41 -10.27 -26.43 -1.00
CA ARG A 41 -10.86 -27.77 -1.04
C ARG A 41 -10.06 -28.72 -0.14
N SER A 42 -10.69 -29.17 0.93
CA SER A 42 -10.22 -30.27 1.77
C SER A 42 -10.42 -31.59 1.02
N LEU A 43 -9.32 -32.29 0.71
CA LEU A 43 -9.32 -33.70 0.32
C LEU A 43 -8.64 -34.49 1.45
N GLY A 44 -9.45 -35.23 2.22
CA GLY A 44 -8.96 -36.15 3.24
C GLY A 44 -9.47 -37.56 2.95
N GLY A 45 -8.63 -38.37 2.31
CA GLY A 45 -8.79 -39.83 2.20
C GLY A 45 -7.85 -40.51 3.19
N GLY A 46 -8.36 -41.48 3.95
CA GLY A 46 -7.64 -42.20 4.99
C GLY A 46 -6.71 -43.30 4.47
N GLY A 47 -5.83 -43.79 5.35
CA GLY A 47 -5.19 -45.10 5.17
C GLY A 47 -3.79 -45.28 5.75
N ARG A 48 -3.76 -45.80 6.99
CA ARG A 48 -2.87 -46.86 7.50
C ARG A 48 -1.41 -46.55 7.92
N GLN A 49 -1.11 -47.09 9.10
CA GLN A 49 0.12 -47.03 9.90
C GLN A 49 1.36 -47.59 9.18
N GLN A 50 2.51 -46.95 9.36
CA GLN A 50 3.83 -47.60 9.36
C GLN A 50 4.77 -46.94 10.37
N THR A 51 5.45 -47.81 11.09
CA THR A 51 6.34 -47.61 12.24
C THR A 51 7.76 -47.26 11.81
N SER A 52 8.33 -46.20 12.38
CA SER A 52 9.75 -46.01 12.78
C SER A 52 10.02 -44.50 12.79
N SER A 53 10.09 -43.92 13.99
CA SER A 53 10.28 -42.48 14.16
C SER A 53 11.78 -42.14 14.16
N PRO A 54 12.35 -41.57 13.07
CA PRO A 54 13.38 -40.56 13.28
C PRO A 54 12.73 -39.41 14.05
N ILE A 55 13.49 -38.72 14.90
CA ILE A 55 13.05 -37.49 15.56
C ILE A 55 12.67 -36.52 14.45
N ALA A 56 11.39 -36.51 14.08
CA ALA A 56 10.78 -35.47 13.30
C ALA A 56 10.87 -34.25 14.20
N LEU A 57 11.88 -33.42 13.96
CA LEU A 57 11.82 -32.03 14.34
C LEU A 57 10.57 -31.51 13.64
N GLU A 58 9.44 -31.58 14.35
CA GLU A 58 8.16 -31.02 13.95
C GLU A 58 8.47 -29.65 13.35
N ARG A 59 8.40 -29.55 12.02
CA ARG A 59 8.53 -28.27 11.33
C ARG A 59 7.22 -27.52 11.58
N SER A 60 6.96 -27.20 12.84
CA SER A 60 6.07 -26.13 13.27
C SER A 60 6.74 -24.79 12.95
N GLY A 61 7.22 -24.64 11.71
CA GLY A 61 7.57 -23.33 11.18
C GLY A 61 6.28 -22.56 11.10
N SER A 62 6.03 -21.73 12.12
CA SER A 62 4.86 -20.87 12.16
C SER A 62 4.77 -20.12 10.84
N GLN A 63 3.72 -20.38 10.06
CA GLN A 63 3.45 -19.60 8.86
C GLN A 63 2.96 -18.24 9.32
N PHE A 64 3.81 -17.23 9.21
CA PHE A 64 3.46 -15.84 9.45
C PHE A 64 3.53 -15.02 8.15
N PRO A 65 2.69 -13.98 8.01
CA PRO A 65 2.80 -13.04 6.92
C PRO A 65 4.04 -12.15 7.08
N ILE A 66 4.61 -11.71 5.95
CA ILE A 66 5.81 -10.86 5.92
C ILE A 66 5.50 -9.62 5.10
N ILE A 67 5.78 -8.44 5.66
CA ILE A 67 5.72 -7.17 4.94
C ILE A 67 7.15 -6.74 4.66
N VAL A 68 7.51 -6.62 3.39
CA VAL A 68 8.84 -6.26 2.92
C VAL A 68 8.81 -4.82 2.41
N HIS A 69 9.61 -3.94 2.99
CA HIS A 69 9.81 -2.58 2.49
C HIS A 69 11.03 -2.56 1.58
N SER A 70 10.82 -2.28 0.30
CA SER A 70 11.88 -2.23 -0.71
C SER A 70 11.96 -0.85 -1.33
N HIS A 71 13.17 -0.33 -1.49
CA HIS A 71 13.43 0.90 -2.26
C HIS A 71 13.47 0.63 -3.78
N LEU A 72 13.51 -0.64 -4.19
CA LEU A 72 13.51 -1.08 -5.58
C LEU A 72 12.16 -1.71 -5.95
N GLY A 73 11.81 -1.59 -7.23
CA GLY A 73 10.65 -2.27 -7.79
C GLY A 73 10.88 -3.76 -7.97
N TRP A 74 9.81 -4.56 -7.87
CA TRP A 74 9.87 -6.01 -8.08
C TRP A 74 10.38 -6.37 -9.48
N ASP A 75 9.95 -5.61 -10.49
CA ASP A 75 10.26 -5.83 -11.91
C ASP A 75 11.53 -5.10 -12.39
N TRP A 76 12.34 -4.54 -11.48
CA TRP A 76 13.61 -3.91 -11.85
C TRP A 76 14.72 -4.97 -12.00
N VAL A 77 15.93 -4.69 -11.54
CA VAL A 77 17.02 -5.66 -11.60
C VAL A 77 16.77 -6.79 -10.60
N TRP A 78 16.82 -8.05 -11.07
CA TRP A 78 16.72 -9.23 -10.20
C TRP A 78 17.99 -9.38 -9.35
N GLN A 79 17.82 -9.26 -8.04
CA GLN A 79 18.85 -9.19 -7.02
C GLN A 79 18.57 -10.22 -5.91
N ARG A 80 19.56 -10.43 -5.04
CA ARG A 80 19.45 -11.34 -3.88
C ARG A 80 18.17 -11.13 -3.03
N PRO A 81 17.67 -9.90 -2.78
CA PRO A 81 16.44 -9.71 -2.03
C PRO A 81 15.22 -10.41 -2.65
N GLN A 82 15.01 -10.30 -3.98
CA GLN A 82 13.91 -11.02 -4.64
C GLN A 82 14.09 -12.54 -4.56
N GLN A 83 15.33 -13.05 -4.58
CA GLN A 83 15.61 -14.49 -4.39
C GLN A 83 15.21 -15.00 -3.00
N PHE A 84 15.39 -14.19 -1.95
CA PHE A 84 14.96 -14.59 -0.60
C PHE A 84 13.45 -14.61 -0.48
N HIS A 85 12.77 -13.55 -0.94
CA HIS A 85 11.33 -13.46 -0.80
C HIS A 85 10.58 -14.45 -1.70
N SER A 86 11.07 -14.72 -2.91
CA SER A 86 10.54 -15.82 -3.75
C SER A 86 10.67 -17.21 -3.10
N ARG A 87 11.71 -17.44 -2.30
CA ARG A 87 11.86 -18.69 -1.54
C ARG A 87 10.96 -18.75 -0.32
N LEU A 88 10.89 -17.66 0.43
CA LEU A 88 10.02 -17.54 1.62
C LEU A 88 8.54 -17.60 1.23
N SER A 89 8.18 -17.09 0.05
CA SER A 89 6.79 -17.10 -0.42
C SER A 89 6.22 -18.50 -0.62
N LYS A 90 7.06 -19.53 -0.72
CA LYS A 90 6.60 -20.94 -0.75
C LYS A 90 5.78 -21.32 0.49
N THR A 91 6.01 -20.66 1.62
CA THR A 91 5.36 -20.98 2.90
C THR A 91 4.78 -19.76 3.62
N HIS A 92 5.10 -18.54 3.19
CA HIS A 92 4.68 -17.30 3.84
C HIS A 92 3.94 -16.39 2.86
N PRO A 93 2.78 -15.81 3.22
CA PRO A 93 2.23 -14.67 2.50
C PRO A 93 3.21 -13.49 2.58
N ILE A 94 3.45 -12.83 1.47
CA ILE A 94 4.36 -11.67 1.38
C ILE A 94 3.64 -10.49 0.74
N LEU A 95 3.69 -9.36 1.43
CA LEU A 95 3.38 -8.05 0.86
C LEU A 95 4.71 -7.34 0.57
N PHE A 96 5.03 -7.19 -0.71
CA PHE A 96 6.23 -6.49 -1.16
C PHE A 96 5.91 -5.04 -1.48
N VAL A 97 6.31 -4.12 -0.62
CA VAL A 97 6.06 -2.68 -0.73
C VAL A 97 7.20 -2.04 -1.51
N GLU A 98 6.94 -1.60 -2.74
CA GLU A 98 7.91 -0.89 -3.58
C GLU A 98 8.13 0.56 -3.10
N GLY A 99 9.24 1.16 -3.55
CA GLY A 99 9.51 2.58 -3.37
C GLY A 99 8.46 3.44 -4.08
N PRO A 100 8.14 4.64 -3.55
CA PRO A 100 7.16 5.52 -4.19
C PRO A 100 7.64 5.98 -5.57
N ARG A 101 6.72 5.93 -6.54
CA ARG A 101 6.88 6.57 -7.85
C ARG A 101 6.32 7.98 -7.79
N VAL A 102 7.01 8.92 -8.42
CA VAL A 102 6.60 10.33 -8.46
C VAL A 102 5.95 10.62 -9.81
N SER A 103 4.76 11.22 -9.79
CA SER A 103 4.03 11.63 -11.00
C SER A 103 3.70 13.13 -10.95
N LYS A 104 3.89 13.82 -12.06
CA LYS A 104 3.54 15.25 -12.20
C LYS A 104 2.05 15.46 -12.46
N GLU A 105 1.39 14.41 -12.94
CA GLU A 105 0.01 14.39 -13.38
C GLU A 105 -0.96 14.12 -12.21
N LEU A 106 -0.48 13.45 -11.15
CA LEU A 106 -1.28 13.16 -9.97
C LEU A 106 -1.46 14.39 -9.08
N GLN A 107 -2.70 14.57 -8.61
CA GLN A 107 -3.06 15.54 -7.57
C GLN A 107 -3.19 14.89 -6.19
N ALA A 108 -3.40 13.57 -6.13
CA ALA A 108 -3.51 12.79 -4.92
C ALA A 108 -2.77 11.45 -5.09
N SER A 109 -2.26 10.91 -3.99
CA SER A 109 -1.56 9.62 -3.99
C SER A 109 -2.51 8.47 -4.30
N ARG A 110 -1.99 7.42 -4.91
CA ARG A 110 -2.72 6.18 -5.18
C ARG A 110 -1.83 4.96 -4.92
N VAL A 111 -2.47 3.81 -4.76
CA VAL A 111 -1.82 2.51 -4.66
C VAL A 111 -2.34 1.55 -5.72
N THR A 112 -1.49 0.62 -6.14
CA THR A 112 -1.86 -0.51 -6.98
C THR A 112 -1.32 -1.78 -6.36
N LEU A 113 -2.18 -2.80 -6.28
CA LEU A 113 -1.80 -4.14 -5.86
C LEU A 113 -1.67 -5.02 -7.09
N ARG A 114 -0.57 -5.79 -7.15
CA ARG A 114 -0.28 -6.72 -8.24
C ARG A 114 0.11 -8.08 -7.67
N GLU A 115 -0.61 -9.13 -8.05
CA GLU A 115 -0.18 -10.51 -7.81
C GLU A 115 0.93 -10.87 -8.79
N ILE A 116 1.90 -11.68 -8.35
CA ILE A 116 2.99 -12.15 -9.19
C ILE A 116 2.70 -13.58 -9.64
N SER A 117 2.55 -13.79 -10.95
CA SER A 117 2.12 -15.08 -11.53
C SER A 117 3.02 -16.25 -11.12
N ASP A 118 4.33 -16.05 -11.09
CA ASP A 118 5.30 -17.10 -10.70
C ASP A 118 5.36 -17.32 -9.18
N TYR A 119 4.83 -16.38 -8.39
CA TYR A 119 4.90 -16.37 -6.94
C TYR A 119 3.55 -15.95 -6.33
N PRO A 120 2.53 -16.84 -6.33
CA PRO A 120 1.15 -16.48 -5.96
C PRO A 120 0.96 -16.04 -4.51
N ASN A 121 1.93 -16.31 -3.63
CA ASN A 121 1.94 -15.83 -2.26
C ASN A 121 2.63 -14.46 -2.11
N ILE A 122 2.98 -13.80 -3.22
CA ILE A 122 3.54 -12.45 -3.24
C ILE A 122 2.52 -11.52 -3.87
N VAL A 123 2.12 -10.50 -3.09
CA VAL A 123 1.40 -9.33 -3.58
C VAL A 123 2.35 -8.14 -3.52
N VAL A 124 2.49 -7.44 -4.62
CA VAL A 124 3.28 -6.22 -4.72
C VAL A 124 2.38 -5.01 -4.53
N LEU A 125 2.77 -4.11 -3.63
CA LEU A 125 2.16 -2.80 -3.43
C LEU A 125 3.07 -1.74 -4.06
N GLN A 126 2.59 -1.12 -5.13
CA GLN A 126 3.21 0.08 -5.69
C GLN A 126 2.40 1.31 -5.28
N MET A 127 3.08 2.33 -4.77
CA MET A 127 2.49 3.63 -4.45
C MET A 127 2.96 4.69 -5.44
N GLU A 128 2.05 5.55 -5.87
CA GLU A 128 2.36 6.72 -6.67
C GLU A 128 1.96 7.99 -5.92
N MET A 129 2.83 8.99 -5.95
CA MET A 129 2.68 10.23 -5.20
C MET A 129 2.77 11.46 -6.11
N PRO A 130 2.05 12.54 -5.79
CA PRO A 130 2.11 13.80 -6.52
C PRO A 130 3.48 14.47 -6.37
N ALA A 131 4.09 14.87 -7.49
CA ALA A 131 5.38 15.56 -7.52
C ALA A 131 5.37 16.88 -6.71
N SER A 132 4.21 17.54 -6.62
CA SER A 132 4.01 18.78 -5.87
C SER A 132 4.29 18.66 -4.37
N ARG A 133 4.26 17.43 -3.82
CA ARG A 133 4.50 17.16 -2.40
C ARG A 133 5.81 16.41 -2.13
N TRP A 134 6.56 16.04 -3.18
CA TRP A 134 7.73 15.17 -3.05
C TRP A 134 8.89 15.80 -2.25
N ALA A 135 9.03 17.12 -2.30
CA ALA A 135 10.07 17.82 -1.53
C ALA A 135 9.80 17.84 -0.01
N ASP A 136 8.57 17.55 0.41
CA ASP A 136 8.18 17.48 1.81
C ASP A 136 8.36 16.04 2.33
N GLY A 137 9.58 15.74 2.81
CA GLY A 137 9.92 14.39 3.28
C GLY A 137 9.04 13.90 4.44
N ALA A 138 8.64 14.79 5.35
CA ALA A 138 7.76 14.43 6.45
C ALA A 138 6.36 14.03 5.95
N TRP A 139 5.83 14.76 4.96
CA TRP A 139 4.59 14.38 4.30
C TRP A 139 4.74 13.06 3.54
N VAL A 140 5.85 12.84 2.83
CA VAL A 140 6.11 11.58 2.11
C VAL A 140 6.05 10.41 3.09
N ASP A 141 6.79 10.46 4.19
CA ASP A 141 6.82 9.35 5.16
C ASP A 141 5.45 9.10 5.81
N ALA A 142 4.73 10.16 6.18
CA ALA A 142 3.39 10.05 6.72
C ALA A 142 2.41 9.43 5.71
N GLU A 143 2.51 9.83 4.45
CA GLU A 143 1.66 9.33 3.37
C GLU A 143 1.98 7.88 3.03
N ARG A 144 3.26 7.49 3.00
CA ARG A 144 3.67 6.08 2.82
C ARG A 144 3.04 5.20 3.90
N ARG A 145 3.14 5.60 5.18
CA ARG A 145 2.52 4.89 6.29
C ARG A 145 1.01 4.78 6.11
N ARG A 146 0.33 5.89 5.81
CA ARG A 146 -1.13 5.93 5.63
C ARG A 146 -1.59 4.99 4.52
N LEU A 147 -0.89 4.98 3.38
CA LEU A 147 -1.22 4.12 2.25
C LEU A 147 -1.05 2.63 2.58
N VAL A 148 0.07 2.25 3.21
CA VAL A 148 0.27 0.86 3.65
C VAL A 148 -0.80 0.44 4.65
N GLN A 149 -1.10 1.27 5.65
CA GLN A 149 -2.17 1.00 6.62
C GLN A 149 -3.53 0.82 5.94
N SER A 150 -3.88 1.67 4.98
CA SER A 150 -5.16 1.56 4.25
C SER A 150 -5.30 0.23 3.48
N VAL A 151 -4.20 -0.32 2.97
CA VAL A 151 -4.19 -1.61 2.29
C VAL A 151 -4.33 -2.77 3.28
N LEU A 152 -3.66 -2.68 4.43
CA LEU A 152 -3.73 -3.69 5.49
C LEU A 152 -5.10 -3.72 6.18
N GLU A 153 -5.72 -2.57 6.38
CA GLU A 153 -7.06 -2.46 6.98
C GLU A 153 -8.18 -2.81 5.99
N GLY A 154 -7.92 -2.69 4.69
CA GLY A 154 -8.89 -2.97 3.62
C GLY A 154 -8.60 -4.28 2.87
N PRO A 155 -8.10 -4.20 1.62
CA PRO A 155 -8.07 -5.33 0.68
C PRO A 155 -7.24 -6.53 1.11
N LEU A 156 -6.19 -6.35 1.93
CA LEU A 156 -5.40 -7.48 2.44
C LEU A 156 -5.89 -7.97 3.80
N GLY A 157 -6.51 -7.08 4.59
CA GLY A 157 -7.24 -7.37 5.82
C GLY A 157 -6.45 -8.25 6.79
N ARG A 158 -7.16 -9.22 7.37
CA ARG A 158 -6.62 -10.15 8.38
C ARG A 158 -5.47 -11.04 7.89
N SER A 159 -5.23 -11.13 6.58
CA SER A 159 -4.18 -11.98 6.00
C SER A 159 -2.77 -11.57 6.43
N PHE A 160 -2.61 -10.33 6.91
CA PHE A 160 -1.36 -9.77 7.40
C PHE A 160 -1.41 -9.39 8.88
N GLU A 161 -2.33 -9.96 9.66
CA GLU A 161 -2.32 -9.83 11.11
C GLU A 161 -1.02 -10.40 11.69
N SER A 162 -0.38 -9.66 12.61
CA SER A 162 0.89 -10.03 13.24
C SER A 162 2.05 -10.28 12.27
N ALA A 163 2.07 -9.57 11.13
CA ALA A 163 3.12 -9.71 10.14
C ALA A 163 4.50 -9.29 10.68
N VAL A 164 5.51 -10.06 10.28
CA VAL A 164 6.91 -9.66 10.45
C VAL A 164 7.23 -8.56 9.45
N GLN A 165 7.75 -7.44 9.94
CA GLN A 165 8.22 -6.33 9.11
C GLN A 165 9.69 -6.55 8.74
N TRP A 166 10.01 -6.45 7.46
CA TRP A 166 11.36 -6.55 6.91
C TRP A 166 11.71 -5.24 6.20
N PHE A 167 12.82 -4.61 6.57
CA PHE A 167 13.31 -3.34 6.01
C PHE A 167 14.63 -3.50 5.25
#